data_AF-A0A537G3V0-F1
#
_entry.id   AF-A0A537G3V0-F1
#
_cell.length_a   1.000
_cell.length_b   1.000
_cell.length_c   1.000
_cell.angle_alpha   90.00
_cell.angle_beta   90.00
_cell.angle_gamma   90.00
#
_symmetry.space_group_name_H-M   'P 1'
#
loop_
_entity.id
_entity.type
_entity.pdbx_description
1 polymer ?
#
loop_
_entity_poly.entity_id
_entity_poly.type
_entity_poly.pdbx_seq_one_letter_code
_entity_poly.pdbx_strand_id
1 'polypeptide(L)' 'MPTLPKFMQTLDDTIYRELEKIAKRRGISIQELIRAVIVPEWVTGHNGTEAKESPATRLNSWR' A
#
# COMPACT_ATOMS: atom_id res chain seq x y z
N MET A 1 -19.60 -2.37 -18.38
CA MET A 1 -19.31 -2.49 -16.93
C MET A 1 -17.81 -2.33 -16.77
N PRO A 2 -17.30 -1.46 -15.89
CA PRO A 2 -15.86 -1.34 -15.67
C PRO A 2 -15.30 -2.66 -15.13
N THR A 3 -14.28 -3.19 -15.77
CA THR A 3 -13.58 -4.40 -15.33
C THR A 3 -12.49 -4.00 -14.35
N LEU A 4 -12.59 -4.44 -13.10
CA LEU A 4 -11.49 -4.28 -12.15
C LEU A 4 -10.26 -5.08 -12.63
N PRO A 5 -9.05 -4.50 -12.60
CA PRO A 5 -7.84 -5.22 -12.92
C PRO A 5 -7.65 -6.39 -11.94
N LYS A 6 -7.25 -7.56 -12.45
CA LYS A 6 -7.03 -8.77 -11.65
C LYS A 6 -5.54 -8.89 -11.32
N PHE A 7 -5.25 -9.16 -10.05
CA PHE A 7 -3.91 -9.45 -9.57
C PHE A 7 -3.86 -10.90 -9.09
N MET A 8 -2.92 -11.68 -9.63
CA MET A 8 -2.70 -13.07 -9.28
C MET A 8 -1.31 -13.21 -8.68
N GLN A 9 -1.22 -13.76 -7.47
CA GLN A 9 0.04 -13.94 -6.74
C GLN A 9 0.12 -15.37 -6.22
N THR A 10 1.28 -15.99 -6.40
CA THR A 10 1.61 -17.27 -5.78
C THR A 10 2.19 -17.03 -4.39
N LEU A 11 1.76 -17.83 -3.41
CA LEU A 11 2.25 -17.79 -2.04
C LEU A 11 2.79 -19.17 -1.67
N ASP A 12 3.81 -19.20 -0.82
CA ASP A 12 4.22 -20.43 -0.14
C ASP A 12 3.08 -20.96 0.74
N ASP A 13 2.96 -22.28 0.87
CA ASP A 13 1.91 -22.94 1.65
C ASP A 13 1.89 -22.49 3.11
N THR A 14 3.07 -22.34 3.72
CA THR A 14 3.21 -21.90 5.11
C THR A 14 2.66 -20.49 5.27
N ILE A 15 3.02 -19.60 4.35
CA ILE A 15 2.57 -18.21 4.35
C ILE A 15 1.06 -18.14 4.14
N TYR A 16 0.52 -18.92 3.20
CA TYR A 16 -0.90 -18.99 2.93
C TYR A 16 -1.70 -19.42 4.17
N ARG A 17 -1.25 -20.46 4.87
CA ARG A 17 -1.91 -20.96 6.09
C ARG A 17 -1.92 -19.95 7.22
N GLU A 18 -0.82 -19.20 7.41
CA GLU A 18 -0.78 -18.15 8.42
C GLU A 18 -1.71 -16.98 8.08
N LEU A 19 -1.73 -16.53 6.82
CA LEU A 19 -2.66 -15.51 6.35
C LEU A 19 -4.12 -15.96 6.51
N GLU A 20 -4.42 -17.22 6.21
CA GLU A 20 -5.75 -17.79 6.39
C GLU A 20 -6.20 -17.74 7.86
N LYS A 21 -5.34 -18.11 8.81
CA LYS A 21 -5.63 -18.04 10.25
C LYS A 21 -5.93 -16.61 10.69
N ILE A 22 -5.14 -15.64 10.22
CA ILE A 22 -5.34 -14.22 10.55
C ILE A 22 -6.66 -13.70 9.96
N ALA A 23 -6.92 -14.02 8.69
CA ALA A 23 -8.14 -13.62 7.98
C ALA A 23 -9.39 -14.19 8.67
N LYS A 24 -9.37 -15.49 9.02
CA LYS A 24 -10.44 -16.16 9.79
C LYS A 24 -10.69 -15.50 11.14
N ARG A 25 -9.64 -15.18 11.90
CA ARG A 25 -9.78 -14.48 13.20
C ARG A 25 -10.40 -13.09 13.07
N ARG A 26 -10.18 -12.41 11.94
CA ARG A 26 -10.70 -11.07 11.65
C ARG A 26 -12.05 -11.08 10.92
N GLY A 27 -12.52 -12.24 10.48
CA GLY A 27 -13.77 -12.37 9.72
C GLY A 27 -13.71 -11.75 8.31
N ILE A 28 -12.52 -11.65 7.71
CA ILE A 28 -12.32 -11.09 6.36
C ILE A 28 -11.68 -12.12 5.42
N SER A 29 -11.70 -11.87 4.12
CA SER A 29 -10.99 -12.72 3.15
C SER A 29 -9.47 -12.49 3.19
N ILE A 30 -8.70 -13.48 2.70
CA ILE A 30 -7.24 -13.35 2.53
C ILE A 30 -6.91 -12.17 1.59
N GLN A 31 -7.72 -11.95 0.55
CA GLN A 31 -7.54 -10.83 -0.39
C GLN A 31 -7.74 -9.47 0.31
N GLU A 32 -8.75 -9.36 1.15
CA GLU A 32 -8.98 -8.14 1.95
C GLU A 32 -7.86 -7.92 2.97
N LEU A 33 -7.36 -8.98 3.60
CA LEU A 33 -6.22 -8.91 4.51
C LEU A 33 -4.96 -8.43 3.80
N ILE A 34 -4.62 -9.01 2.64
CA ILE A 34 -3.47 -8.60 1.83
C ILE A 34 -3.62 -7.12 1.41
N ARG A 35 -4.81 -6.71 0.97
CA ARG A 35 -5.09 -5.31 0.63
C ARG A 35 -4.95 -4.39 1.85
N ALA A 36 -5.43 -4.80 3.01
CA ALA A 36 -5.38 -4.01 4.24
C ALA A 36 -3.98 -3.92 4.88
N VAL A 37 -3.01 -4.72 4.43
CA VAL A 37 -1.61 -4.59 4.87
C VAL A 37 -0.78 -3.88 3.81
N ILE A 38 -0.90 -4.26 2.53
CA ILE A 38 -0.10 -3.68 1.44
C ILE A 38 -0.52 -2.23 1.14
N VAL A 39 -1.82 -1.92 1.15
CA VAL A 39 -2.31 -0.58 0.78
C VAL A 39 -1.97 0.49 1.82
N PRO A 40 -2.15 0.31 3.15
CA PRO A 40 -1.76 1.35 4.09
C PRO A 40 -0.25 1.59 4.10
N GLU A 41 0.60 0.57 3.94
CA GLU A 41 2.06 0.76 3.92
C GLU A 41 2.51 1.52 2.64
N TRP A 42 1.91 1.23 1.48
CA TRP A 42 2.19 1.94 0.21
C TRP A 42 1.67 3.37 0.18
N VAL A 43 0.48 3.63 0.73
CA VAL A 43 -0.10 4.97 0.76
C VAL A 43 0.59 5.85 1.81
N THR A 44 1.04 5.27 2.92
CA THR A 44 1.75 6.01 3.99
C THR A 44 3.19 6.34 3.58
N GLY A 45 3.84 5.49 2.77
CA GLY A 45 5.19 5.74 2.23
C GLY A 45 5.28 6.79 1.11
N HIS A 46 4.15 7.15 0.48
CA HIS A 46 4.11 8.13 -0.62
C HIS A 46 3.52 9.50 -0.24
N ASN A 47 3.10 9.70 1.02
CA ASN A 47 2.48 10.96 1.46
C ASN A 47 3.31 11.73 2.51
N GLY A 48 4.64 11.55 2.52
CA GLY A 48 5.50 12.08 3.58
C GLY A 48 6.95 12.38 3.19
N THR A 49 7.24 12.65 1.92
CA THR A 49 8.42 13.43 1.51
C THR A 49 7.99 14.65 0.71
N GLU A 50 6.99 15.38 1.21
CA GLU A 50 7.08 16.83 1.12
C GLU A 50 8.18 17.25 2.10
N ALA A 51 9.43 17.16 1.63
CA ALA A 51 10.48 17.99 2.18
C ALA A 51 9.93 19.41 2.17
N LYS A 52 9.75 20.00 3.35
CA LYS A 52 9.46 21.42 3.50
C LYS A 52 10.56 22.19 2.76
N GLU A 53 10.32 22.50 1.50
CA GLU A 53 11.09 23.48 0.77
C GLU A 53 10.80 24.80 1.48
N SER A 54 11.76 25.28 2.26
CA SER A 54 11.68 26.60 2.86
C SER A 54 11.47 27.62 1.74
N PRO A 55 10.50 28.56 1.85
CA PRO A 55 10.17 29.51 0.78
C PRO A 55 11.30 30.53 0.47
N ALA A 56 12.48 30.39 1.08
CA ALA A 56 13.62 31.28 0.88
C ALA A 56 14.38 31.06 -0.44
N THR A 57 14.12 29.98 -1.19
CA THR A 57 14.84 29.70 -2.45
C THR A 57 14.13 30.25 -3.70
N ARG A 58 12.98 30.94 -3.58
CA ARG A 58 12.29 31.58 -4.72
C ARG A 58 12.87 32.94 -5.14
N LEU A 59 14.02 33.33 -4.60
CA LEU A 59 14.77 34.46 -5.12
C LEU A 59 15.97 33.89 -5.88
N ASN A 60 16.03 34.14 -7.19
CA ASN A 60 17.20 33.98 -8.10
C ASN A 60 17.09 32.87 -9.16
N SER A 61 16.11 32.96 -10.05
CA SER A 61 16.19 32.24 -11.35
C SER A 61 15.42 32.95 -12.47
N TRP A 62 15.67 34.26 -12.59
CA TRP A 62 15.50 35.00 -13.84
C TRP A 62 16.86 35.61 -14.21
N ARG A 63 17.69 34.81 -14.86
CA ARG A 63 18.74 35.24 -15.79
C ARG A 63 18.93 34.15 -16.83
#